data_AF-A0A5D3FIW0-F1
#
_entry.id   AF-A0A5D3FIW0-F1
#
_cell.length_a   1.000
_cell.length_b   1.000
_cell.length_c   1.000
_cell.angle_alpha   90.00
_cell.angle_beta   90.00
_cell.angle_gamma   90.00
#
_symmetry.space_group_name_H-M   'P 1'
#
loop_
_entity.id
_entity.type
_entity.pdbx_description
1 polymer ?
#
loop_
_entity_poly.entity_id
_entity_poly.type
_entity_poly.pdbx_seq_one_letter_code
_entity_poly.pdbx_strand_id
1 'polypeptide(L)'
;MTTSTAEADPIEAHIEALGAALRGPDRVKARLVGELREGLIEAAADLSPEQRPDRQSARRAVRQFGTVAEIAPSFQRELTIAQARLTARTVMFAVPFLLALWYLVEVSGGSTGRRLPHLVQLLAAHLGGTAAAAALTAAAFLAATGALARRLPTPRHAPLLVAWTGTTAAAALALSAFTLTIASVMATDWPLSAVAGVITIAFHAKIAASARACRQCARLPITTP
;
A
#
# COMPACT_ATOMS: atom_id res chain seq x y z
N MET A 1 35.31 -0.35 37.15
CA MET A 1 34.06 0.40 36.93
C MET A 1 33.28 -0.34 35.86
N THR A 2 32.47 -1.29 36.28
CA THR A 2 31.81 -2.30 35.43
C THR A 2 30.45 -1.79 34.97
N THR A 3 30.34 -1.39 33.71
CA THR A 3 29.05 -1.15 33.05
C THR A 3 28.37 -2.49 32.84
N SER A 4 27.57 -2.90 33.83
CA SER A 4 26.54 -3.92 33.65
C SER A 4 25.64 -3.43 32.50
N THR A 5 25.69 -4.08 31.35
CA THR A 5 24.61 -4.02 30.37
C THR A 5 23.35 -4.41 31.13
N ALA A 6 22.53 -3.41 31.46
CA ALA A 6 21.18 -3.60 31.94
C ALA A 6 20.53 -4.62 31.00
N GLU A 7 20.34 -5.83 31.52
CA GLU A 7 19.86 -6.97 30.78
C GLU A 7 18.51 -6.56 30.16
N ALA A 8 18.41 -6.47 28.83
CA ALA A 8 17.28 -5.83 28.15
C ALA A 8 15.92 -6.34 28.66
N ASP A 9 14.93 -5.44 28.75
CA ASP A 9 13.54 -5.79 29.10
C ASP A 9 13.02 -6.85 28.12
N PRO A 10 12.57 -8.03 28.59
CA PRO A 10 12.04 -9.08 27.74
C PRO A 10 10.93 -8.63 26.79
N ILE A 11 10.05 -7.72 27.22
CA ILE A 11 8.96 -7.21 26.38
C ILE A 11 9.53 -6.33 25.26
N GLU A 12 10.39 -5.37 25.59
CA GLU A 12 11.00 -4.48 24.59
C GLU A 12 11.83 -5.25 23.57
N ALA A 13 12.63 -6.22 24.03
CA ALA A 13 13.43 -7.07 23.14
C ALA A 13 12.53 -7.87 22.17
N HIS A 14 11.39 -8.38 22.65
CA HIS A 14 10.43 -9.09 21.82
C HIS A 14 9.75 -8.16 20.81
N ILE A 15 9.36 -6.96 21.23
CA ILE A 15 8.73 -5.93 20.40
C ILE A 15 9.70 -5.42 19.32
N GLU A 16 10.96 -5.19 19.67
CA GLU A 16 11.99 -4.79 18.72
C GLU A 16 12.24 -5.88 17.68
N ALA A 17 12.36 -7.15 18.10
CA ALA A 17 12.55 -8.28 17.21
C ALA A 17 11.35 -8.48 16.27
N LEU A 18 10.11 -8.36 16.77
CA LEU A 18 8.92 -8.39 15.94
C LEU A 18 8.89 -7.21 14.96
N GLY A 19 9.18 -6.00 15.45
CA GLY A 19 9.29 -4.80 14.64
C GLY A 19 10.30 -4.98 13.51
N ALA A 20 11.46 -5.57 13.75
CA ALA A 20 12.47 -5.83 12.74
C ALA A 20 12.00 -6.84 11.67
N ALA A 21 11.24 -7.87 12.08
CA ALA A 21 10.70 -8.90 11.20
C ALA A 21 9.57 -8.40 10.28
N LEU A 22 8.79 -7.41 10.71
CA LEU A 22 7.63 -6.91 9.96
C LEU A 22 7.99 -5.90 8.86
N ARG A 23 7.26 -5.97 7.75
CA ARG A 23 7.32 -5.01 6.63
C ARG A 23 5.92 -4.50 6.29
N GLY A 24 5.77 -3.19 6.13
CA GLY A 24 4.48 -2.58 5.80
C GLY A 24 4.45 -1.08 6.09
N PRO A 25 3.27 -0.45 6.04
CA PRO A 25 3.12 0.97 6.32
C PRO A 25 3.51 1.30 7.77
N ASP A 26 4.47 2.23 7.95
CA ASP A 26 5.06 2.53 9.26
C ASP A 26 4.02 2.88 10.33
N ARG A 27 3.02 3.69 10.00
CA ARG A 27 1.95 4.07 10.94
C ARG A 27 1.10 2.88 11.40
N VAL A 28 0.78 1.96 10.48
CA VAL A 28 -0.05 0.78 10.82
C VAL A 28 0.77 -0.22 11.62
N LYS A 29 2.04 -0.40 11.23
CA LYS A 29 3.01 -1.23 11.95
C LYS A 29 3.22 -0.73 13.38
N ALA A 30 3.49 0.56 13.56
CA ALA A 30 3.67 1.15 14.88
C ALA A 30 2.43 0.97 15.77
N ARG A 31 1.22 1.13 15.21
CA ARG A 31 -0.02 0.89 15.95
C ARG A 31 -0.16 -0.57 16.39
N LEU A 32 -0.01 -1.53 15.47
CA LEU A 32 -0.13 -2.96 15.79
C LEU A 32 0.91 -3.42 16.82
N VAL A 33 2.15 -2.94 16.68
CA VAL A 33 3.23 -3.24 17.62
C VAL A 33 2.96 -2.58 18.98
N GLY A 34 2.41 -1.36 19.01
CA GLY A 34 1.97 -0.69 20.23
C GLY A 34 0.86 -1.45 20.95
N GLU A 35 -0.18 -1.87 20.23
CA GLU A 35 -1.29 -2.67 20.76
C GLU A 35 -0.77 -3.99 21.38
N LEU A 36 0.18 -4.68 20.73
CA LEU A 36 0.80 -5.87 21.29
C LEU A 36 1.64 -5.58 22.55
N ARG A 37 2.39 -4.47 22.55
CA ARG A 37 3.19 -4.04 23.70
C ARG A 37 2.30 -3.79 24.91
N GLU A 38 1.19 -3.08 24.72
CA GLU A 38 0.18 -2.83 25.76
C GLU A 38 -0.39 -4.14 26.30
N GLY A 39 -0.80 -5.07 25.42
CA GLY A 39 -1.31 -6.38 25.83
C GLY A 39 -0.28 -7.25 26.58
N LEU A 40 1.01 -7.16 26.22
CA LEU A 40 2.09 -7.84 26.94
C LEU A 40 2.32 -7.26 28.34
N ILE A 41 2.23 -5.93 28.49
CA ILE A 41 2.35 -5.25 29.78
C ILE A 41 1.19 -5.62 30.69
N GLU A 42 -0.03 -5.62 30.16
CA GLU A 42 -1.25 -6.05 30.89
C GLU A 42 -1.13 -7.50 31.34
N ALA A 43 -0.76 -8.42 30.44
CA ALA A 43 -0.56 -9.82 30.79
C ALA A 43 0.57 -10.04 31.81
N ALA A 44 1.65 -9.26 31.74
CA ALA A 44 2.73 -9.32 32.73
C ALA A 44 2.30 -8.80 34.10
N ALA A 45 1.41 -7.80 34.16
CA ALA A 45 0.84 -7.31 35.40
C ALA A 45 -0.07 -8.37 36.06
N ASP A 46 -0.88 -9.06 35.27
CA ASP A 46 -1.77 -10.15 35.75
C ASP A 46 -1.00 -11.36 36.30
N LEU A 47 0.21 -11.60 35.80
CA LEU A 47 1.08 -12.68 36.26
C LEU A 47 1.88 -12.33 37.53
N SER A 48 1.91 -11.05 37.91
CA SER A 48 2.67 -10.56 39.06
C SER A 48 1.81 -10.52 40.33
N PRO A 49 2.28 -11.08 41.45
CA PRO A 49 1.54 -11.03 42.72
C PRO A 49 1.37 -9.60 43.26
N GLU A 50 2.23 -8.66 42.86
CA GLU A 50 2.16 -7.25 43.24
C GLU A 50 1.42 -6.38 42.20
N GLN A 51 0.83 -6.99 41.15
CA GLN A 51 0.22 -6.31 40.00
C GLN A 51 1.15 -5.29 39.31
N ARG A 52 2.46 -5.48 39.44
CA ARG A 52 3.50 -4.71 38.75
C ARG A 52 4.36 -5.65 37.95
N PRO A 53 4.52 -5.44 36.63
CA PRO A 53 5.35 -6.30 35.79
C PRO A 53 6.78 -6.40 36.31
N ASP A 54 7.16 -7.58 36.78
CA ASP A 54 8.56 -7.93 37.04
C ASP A 54 9.16 -8.68 35.82
N ARG A 55 10.47 -8.89 35.83
CA ARG A 55 11.20 -9.53 34.72
C ARG A 55 10.75 -10.97 34.46
N GLN A 56 10.41 -11.74 35.49
CA GLN A 56 9.95 -13.12 35.38
C GLN A 56 8.53 -13.16 34.81
N SER A 57 7.66 -12.29 35.29
CA SER A 57 6.29 -12.10 34.80
C SER A 57 6.28 -11.65 33.33
N ALA A 58 7.17 -10.72 32.95
CA ALA A 58 7.40 -10.30 31.57
C ALA A 58 7.86 -11.44 30.65
N ARG A 59 8.85 -12.24 31.08
CA ARG A 59 9.29 -13.43 30.33
C ARG A 59 8.17 -14.43 30.14
N ARG A 60 7.34 -14.63 31.17
CA ARG A 60 6.22 -15.57 31.14
C ARG A 60 5.11 -15.06 30.21
N ALA A 61 4.81 -13.77 30.22
CA ALA A 61 3.86 -13.14 29.30
C ALA A 61 4.31 -13.30 27.83
N VAL A 62 5.57 -12.96 27.51
CA VAL A 62 6.14 -13.16 26.17
C VAL A 62 6.00 -14.63 25.72
N ARG A 63 6.31 -15.57 26.62
CA ARG A 63 6.19 -17.01 26.32
C ARG A 63 4.75 -17.48 26.10
N GLN A 64 3.76 -16.81 26.70
CA GLN A 64 2.34 -17.11 26.51
C GLN A 64 1.80 -16.54 25.19
N PHE A 65 2.27 -15.36 24.77
CA PHE A 65 1.91 -14.78 23.47
C PHE A 65 2.52 -15.53 22.29
N GLY A 66 3.70 -16.12 22.50
CA GLY A 66 4.41 -16.91 21.50
C GLY A 66 5.68 -16.25 21.01
N THR A 67 6.44 -16.99 20.21
CA THR A 67 7.68 -16.51 19.59
C THR A 67 7.38 -15.57 18.43
N VAL A 68 8.35 -14.72 18.07
CA VAL A 68 8.25 -13.83 16.90
C VAL A 68 7.91 -14.63 15.64
N ALA A 69 8.47 -15.84 15.48
CA ALA A 69 8.21 -16.70 14.33
C ALA A 69 6.75 -17.18 14.24
N GLU A 70 6.08 -17.38 15.39
CA GLU A 70 4.69 -17.83 15.46
C GLU A 70 3.72 -16.69 15.17
N ILE A 71 3.96 -15.49 15.73
CA ILE A 71 3.02 -14.37 15.62
C ILE A 71 3.25 -13.50 14.38
N ALA A 72 4.49 -13.35 13.89
CA ALA A 72 4.81 -12.45 12.79
C ALA A 72 4.00 -12.71 11.50
N PRO A 73 3.71 -13.96 11.08
CA PRO A 73 2.88 -14.21 9.89
C PRO A 73 1.47 -13.62 9.98
N SER A 74 0.87 -13.58 11.18
CA SER A 74 -0.45 -12.99 11.40
C SER A 74 -0.41 -11.46 11.24
N PHE A 75 0.53 -10.81 11.94
CA PHE A 75 0.75 -9.37 11.84
C PHE A 75 1.12 -8.93 10.41
N GLN A 76 1.96 -9.72 9.72
CA GLN A 76 2.36 -9.46 8.34
C GLN A 76 1.17 -9.54 7.37
N ARG A 77 0.19 -10.42 7.62
CA ARG A 77 -1.05 -10.50 6.83
C ARG A 77 -1.88 -9.22 6.97
N GLU A 78 -2.04 -8.72 8.18
CA GLU A 78 -2.75 -7.46 8.43
C GLU A 78 -2.06 -6.27 7.75
N LEU A 79 -0.74 -6.17 7.87
CA LEU A 79 0.06 -5.15 7.19
C LEU A 79 -0.05 -5.24 5.66
N THR A 80 -0.07 -6.46 5.12
CA THR A 80 -0.24 -6.70 3.68
C THR A 80 -1.61 -6.20 3.19
N ILE A 81 -2.68 -6.45 3.96
CA ILE A 81 -4.02 -5.94 3.67
C ILE A 81 -4.05 -4.41 3.76
N ALA A 82 -3.43 -3.83 4.80
CA ALA A 82 -3.35 -2.38 4.96
C ALA A 82 -2.64 -1.71 3.78
N GLN A 83 -1.50 -2.27 3.34
CA GLN A 83 -0.75 -1.80 2.18
C GLN A 83 -1.55 -1.93 0.88
N ALA A 84 -2.26 -3.04 0.69
CA ALA A 84 -3.14 -3.22 -0.46
C ALA A 84 -4.27 -2.17 -0.47
N ARG A 85 -4.86 -1.83 0.68
CA ARG A 85 -5.89 -0.79 0.77
C ARG A 85 -5.35 0.61 0.47
N LEU A 86 -4.13 0.94 0.94
CA LEU A 86 -3.47 2.20 0.58
C LEU A 86 -3.18 2.28 -0.93
N THR A 87 -2.75 1.17 -1.52
CA THR A 87 -2.53 1.06 -2.97
C THR A 87 -3.83 1.25 -3.74
N ALA A 88 -4.90 0.53 -3.34
CA ALA A 88 -6.21 0.62 -3.96
C ALA A 88 -6.79 2.05 -3.89
N ARG A 89 -6.68 2.73 -2.74
CA ARG A 89 -7.07 4.15 -2.62
C ARG A 89 -6.27 5.03 -3.57
N THR A 90 -4.96 4.83 -3.65
CA THR A 90 -4.10 5.60 -4.57
C THR A 90 -4.55 5.43 -6.02
N VAL A 91 -4.79 4.20 -6.47
CA VAL A 91 -5.28 3.92 -7.83
C VAL A 91 -6.67 4.53 -8.06
N MET A 92 -7.59 4.34 -7.12
CA MET A 92 -8.96 4.84 -7.20
C MET A 92 -9.04 6.36 -7.38
N PHE A 93 -8.12 7.12 -6.77
CA PHE A 93 -8.08 8.58 -6.90
C PHE A 93 -7.17 9.08 -8.02
N ALA A 94 -6.06 8.39 -8.31
CA ALA A 94 -5.12 8.80 -9.35
C ALA A 94 -5.74 8.72 -10.75
N VAL A 95 -6.47 7.64 -11.06
CA VAL A 95 -7.10 7.44 -12.38
C VAL A 95 -8.06 8.58 -12.75
N PRO A 96 -9.09 8.92 -11.96
CA PRO A 96 -10.01 10.00 -12.33
C PRO A 96 -9.33 11.36 -12.33
N PHE A 97 -8.35 11.59 -11.44
CA PHE A 97 -7.59 12.84 -11.42
C PHE A 97 -6.79 13.04 -12.71
N LEU A 98 -6.10 12.00 -13.20
CA LEU A 98 -5.35 12.08 -14.45
C LEU A 98 -6.28 12.24 -15.67
N LEU A 99 -7.46 11.61 -15.66
CA LEU A 99 -8.48 11.82 -16.70
C LEU A 99 -9.04 13.24 -16.68
N ALA A 100 -9.26 13.84 -15.51
CA ALA A 100 -9.71 15.22 -15.40
C ALA A 100 -8.63 16.20 -15.88
N LEU A 101 -7.36 15.95 -15.52
CA LEU A 101 -6.23 16.76 -15.97
C LEU A 101 -6.07 16.68 -17.50
N TRP A 102 -6.26 15.50 -18.07
CA TRP A 102 -6.31 15.29 -19.51
C TRP A 102 -7.38 16.16 -20.18
N TYR A 103 -8.62 16.05 -19.68
CA TYR A 103 -9.74 16.81 -20.25
C TYR A 103 -9.50 18.31 -20.18
N LEU A 104 -8.87 18.78 -19.10
CA LEU A 104 -8.48 20.17 -18.95
C LEU A 104 -7.44 20.59 -19.99
N VAL A 105 -6.44 19.76 -20.29
CA VAL A 105 -5.43 20.03 -21.35
C VAL A 105 -6.10 20.07 -22.73
N GLU A 106 -7.03 19.16 -23.03
CA GLU A 106 -7.76 19.19 -24.31
C GLU A 106 -8.63 20.43 -24.49
N VAL A 107 -9.37 20.83 -23.44
CA VAL A 107 -10.26 22.01 -23.50
C VAL A 107 -9.46 23.31 -23.56
N SER A 108 -8.35 23.40 -22.84
CA SER A 108 -7.52 24.62 -22.76
C SER A 108 -6.59 24.80 -23.96
N GLY A 109 -6.11 23.71 -24.56
CA GLY A 109 -5.26 23.73 -25.75
C GLY A 109 -5.98 24.05 -27.06
N GLY A 110 -7.18 24.65 -26.97
CA GLY A 110 -7.98 25.21 -28.07
C GLY A 110 -7.87 24.43 -29.37
N SER A 111 -8.67 23.37 -29.53
CA SER A 111 -8.91 22.59 -30.75
C SER A 111 -8.21 23.10 -32.01
N THR A 112 -6.89 22.93 -32.08
CA THR A 112 -6.19 23.11 -33.35
C THR A 112 -6.70 21.95 -34.19
N GLY A 113 -7.56 22.21 -35.17
CA GLY A 113 -8.43 21.26 -35.90
C GLY A 113 -7.75 20.09 -36.62
N ARG A 114 -6.52 19.76 -36.25
CA ARG A 114 -5.80 18.53 -36.56
C ARG A 114 -6.39 17.39 -35.73
N ARG A 115 -7.43 16.73 -36.28
CA ARG A 115 -7.90 15.44 -35.74
C ARG A 115 -6.68 14.56 -35.52
N LEU A 116 -6.45 14.14 -34.27
CA LEU A 116 -5.43 13.12 -34.00
C LEU A 116 -5.73 11.90 -34.88
N PRO A 117 -4.69 11.23 -35.42
CA PRO A 117 -4.89 10.03 -36.22
C PRO A 117 -5.79 9.03 -35.48
N HIS A 118 -6.69 8.37 -36.20
CA HIS A 118 -7.69 7.47 -35.60
C HIS A 118 -7.08 6.41 -34.68
N LEU A 119 -5.87 5.93 -35.02
CA LEU A 119 -5.08 5.01 -34.18
C LEU A 119 -4.74 5.57 -32.81
N VAL A 120 -4.43 6.87 -32.70
CA VAL A 120 -4.10 7.48 -31.40
C VAL A 120 -5.34 7.63 -30.53
N GLN A 121 -6.49 7.95 -31.14
CA GLN A 121 -7.77 8.01 -30.42
C GLN A 121 -8.20 6.63 -29.91
N LEU A 122 -8.08 5.59 -30.74
CA LEU A 122 -8.34 4.20 -30.35
C LEU A 122 -7.43 3.76 -29.21
N LEU A 123 -6.13 4.07 -29.30
CA LEU A 123 -5.17 3.72 -28.26
C LEU A 123 -5.48 4.43 -26.94
N ALA A 124 -5.79 5.72 -26.98
CA ALA A 124 -6.19 6.49 -25.80
C ALA A 124 -7.48 5.94 -25.15
N ALA A 125 -8.48 5.56 -25.97
CA ALA A 125 -9.71 4.96 -25.47
C ALA A 125 -9.46 3.59 -24.80
N HIS A 126 -8.63 2.73 -25.41
CA HIS A 126 -8.27 1.44 -24.81
C HIS A 126 -7.51 1.61 -23.49
N LEU A 127 -6.52 2.50 -23.45
CA LEU A 127 -5.75 2.73 -22.24
C LEU A 127 -6.61 3.38 -21.14
N GLY A 128 -7.47 4.33 -21.48
CA GLY A 128 -8.47 4.90 -20.57
C GLY A 128 -9.43 3.84 -20.01
N GLY A 129 -9.92 2.94 -20.87
CA GLY A 129 -10.76 1.80 -20.47
C GLY A 129 -10.05 0.85 -19.51
N THR A 130 -8.79 0.50 -19.77
CA THR A 130 -8.00 -0.34 -18.85
C THR A 130 -7.73 0.34 -17.51
N ALA A 131 -7.46 1.65 -17.49
CA ALA A 131 -7.31 2.42 -16.28
C ALA A 131 -8.61 2.48 -15.46
N ALA A 132 -9.76 2.68 -16.12
CA ALA A 132 -11.08 2.66 -15.48
C ALA A 132 -11.40 1.29 -14.88
N ALA A 133 -11.16 0.20 -15.61
CA ALA A 133 -11.36 -1.16 -15.10
C ALA A 133 -10.49 -1.44 -13.86
N ALA A 134 -9.24 -0.97 -13.85
CA ALA A 134 -8.38 -1.10 -12.68
C ALA A 134 -8.87 -0.26 -11.49
N ALA A 135 -9.38 0.95 -11.72
CA ALA A 135 -10.00 1.77 -10.67
C ALA A 135 -11.25 1.10 -10.07
N LEU A 136 -12.10 0.51 -10.91
CA LEU A 136 -13.27 -0.26 -10.48
C LEU A 136 -12.86 -1.48 -9.65
N THR A 137 -11.82 -2.19 -10.07
CA THR A 137 -11.30 -3.34 -9.31
C THR A 137 -10.72 -2.92 -7.96
N ALA A 138 -10.03 -1.77 -7.91
CA ALA A 138 -9.53 -1.19 -6.66
C ALA A 138 -10.69 -0.77 -5.73
N ALA A 139 -11.76 -0.17 -6.27
CA ALA A 139 -12.96 0.17 -5.52
C ALA A 139 -13.67 -1.08 -4.97
N ALA A 140 -13.81 -2.13 -5.79
CA ALA A 140 -14.38 -3.41 -5.38
C ALA A 140 -13.55 -4.05 -4.26
N PHE A 141 -12.22 -4.01 -4.34
CA PHE A 141 -11.35 -4.48 -3.27
C PHE A 141 -11.54 -3.69 -1.96
N LEU A 142 -11.65 -2.35 -2.05
CA LEU A 142 -11.92 -1.51 -0.87
C LEU A 142 -13.28 -1.81 -0.25
N ALA A 143 -14.30 -2.08 -1.07
CA ALA A 143 -15.62 -2.49 -0.59
C ALA A 143 -15.54 -3.85 0.13
N ALA A 144 -14.89 -4.84 -0.49
CA ALA A 144 -14.73 -6.19 0.04
C ALA A 144 -13.88 -6.25 1.32
N THR A 145 -12.85 -5.41 1.44
CA THR A 145 -11.96 -5.33 2.64
C THR A 145 -12.38 -4.28 3.66
N GLY A 146 -13.44 -3.53 3.38
CA GLY A 146 -14.00 -2.47 4.23
C GLY A 146 -15.35 -2.87 4.81
N ALA A 147 -16.40 -2.12 4.46
CA ALA A 147 -17.74 -2.30 5.01
C ALA A 147 -18.29 -3.73 4.84
N LEU A 148 -17.88 -4.41 3.76
CA LEU A 148 -18.33 -5.76 3.42
C LEU A 148 -17.45 -6.87 4.02
N ALA A 149 -16.28 -6.54 4.57
CA ALA A 149 -15.39 -7.52 5.21
C ALA A 149 -16.03 -8.16 6.46
N ARG A 150 -17.00 -7.48 7.07
CA ARG A 150 -17.82 -8.04 8.16
C ARG A 150 -18.78 -9.14 7.70
N ARG A 151 -19.03 -9.26 6.39
CA ARG A 151 -20.03 -10.19 5.81
C ARG A 151 -19.43 -11.23 4.86
N LEU A 152 -18.19 -11.06 4.40
CA LEU A 152 -17.56 -11.95 3.44
C LEU A 152 -16.14 -12.33 3.86
N PRO A 153 -15.76 -13.62 3.77
CA PRO A 153 -14.39 -14.05 4.01
C PRO A 153 -13.46 -13.38 2.98
N THR A 154 -12.41 -12.71 3.46
CA THR A 154 -11.43 -12.04 2.59
C THR A 154 -10.56 -13.10 1.87
N PRO A 155 -10.55 -13.13 0.52
CA PRO A 155 -9.79 -14.15 -0.19
C PRO A 155 -8.28 -13.94 -0.01
N ARG A 156 -7.56 -15.05 0.28
CA ARG A 156 -6.10 -15.04 0.56
C ARG A 156 -5.25 -14.41 -0.54
N HIS A 157 -5.71 -14.41 -1.79
CA HIS A 157 -4.99 -13.88 -2.95
C HIS A 157 -5.36 -12.43 -3.34
N ALA A 158 -6.33 -11.82 -2.65
CA ALA A 158 -6.81 -10.48 -2.98
C ALA A 158 -5.71 -9.39 -2.98
N PRO A 159 -4.70 -9.39 -2.08
CA PRO A 159 -3.62 -8.41 -2.12
C PRO A 159 -2.75 -8.51 -3.38
N LEU A 160 -2.51 -9.73 -3.87
CA LEU A 160 -1.73 -9.97 -5.10
C LEU A 160 -2.48 -9.46 -6.33
N LEU A 161 -3.80 -9.69 -6.39
CA LEU A 161 -4.64 -9.16 -7.47
C LEU A 161 -4.60 -7.63 -7.52
N VAL A 162 -4.67 -6.96 -6.36
CA VAL A 162 -4.56 -5.48 -6.28
C VAL A 162 -3.17 -4.99 -6.72
N ALA A 163 -2.10 -5.71 -6.34
CA ALA A 163 -0.75 -5.35 -6.77
C ALA A 163 -0.58 -5.46 -8.30
N TRP A 164 -1.19 -6.49 -8.91
CA TRP A 164 -1.18 -6.69 -10.36
C TRP A 164 -2.03 -5.65 -11.07
N THR A 165 -3.28 -5.43 -10.66
CA THR A 165 -4.16 -4.43 -11.29
C THR A 165 -3.60 -3.02 -11.17
N GLY A 166 -2.99 -2.67 -10.03
CA GLY A 166 -2.29 -1.40 -9.87
C GLY A 166 -1.09 -1.24 -10.80
N THR A 167 -0.35 -2.33 -11.08
CA THR A 167 0.77 -2.30 -12.02
C THR A 167 0.27 -2.12 -13.46
N THR A 168 -0.79 -2.82 -13.84
CA THR A 168 -1.41 -2.69 -15.17
C THR A 168 -1.99 -1.30 -15.38
N ALA A 169 -2.67 -0.74 -14.37
CA ALA A 169 -3.20 0.62 -14.41
C ALA A 169 -2.10 1.67 -14.60
N ALA A 170 -1.00 1.55 -13.85
CA ALA A 170 0.16 2.41 -14.00
C ALA A 170 0.79 2.25 -15.38
N ALA A 171 0.99 1.04 -15.90
CA ALA A 171 1.55 0.89 -17.24
C ALA A 171 0.66 1.55 -18.32
N ALA A 172 -0.67 1.41 -18.21
CA ALA A 172 -1.61 1.97 -19.16
C ALA A 172 -1.68 3.51 -19.13
N LEU A 173 -1.72 4.09 -17.92
CA LEU A 173 -1.72 5.54 -17.74
C LEU A 173 -0.39 6.17 -18.22
N ALA A 174 0.74 5.49 -18.04
CA ALA A 174 2.05 5.98 -18.45
C ALA A 174 2.12 6.08 -19.95
N LEU A 175 1.67 5.02 -20.63
CA LEU A 175 1.65 4.96 -22.07
C LEU A 175 0.71 6.02 -22.66
N SER A 176 -0.45 6.24 -22.05
CA SER A 176 -1.42 7.28 -22.46
C SER A 176 -0.83 8.68 -22.36
N ALA A 177 -0.25 9.01 -21.21
CA ALA A 177 0.32 10.32 -20.98
C ALA A 177 1.58 10.57 -21.82
N PHE A 178 2.39 9.52 -22.06
CA PHE A 178 3.53 9.60 -22.96
C PHE A 178 3.09 9.91 -24.39
N THR A 179 2.08 9.21 -24.91
CA THR A 179 1.56 9.47 -26.26
C THR A 179 1.02 10.89 -26.42
N LEU A 180 0.40 11.46 -25.39
CA LEU A 180 -0.09 12.84 -25.45
C LEU A 180 1.00 13.88 -25.23
N THR A 181 1.97 13.61 -24.36
CA THR A 181 3.11 14.51 -24.17
C THR A 181 3.84 14.67 -25.50
N ILE A 182 4.06 13.58 -26.24
CA ILE A 182 4.63 13.63 -27.59
C ILE A 182 3.74 14.46 -28.53
N ALA A 183 2.43 14.22 -28.53
CA ALA A 183 1.50 14.99 -29.37
C ALA A 183 1.46 16.49 -29.01
N SER A 184 1.64 16.83 -27.73
CA SER A 184 1.56 18.21 -27.23
C SER A 184 2.87 18.98 -27.34
N VAL A 185 4.04 18.34 -27.33
CA VAL A 185 5.32 19.01 -27.64
C VAL A 185 5.30 19.55 -29.08
N MET A 186 4.46 18.99 -29.93
CA MET A 186 4.21 19.48 -31.29
C MET A 186 3.13 20.57 -31.37
N ALA A 187 2.52 20.95 -30.25
CA ALA A 187 1.45 21.95 -30.14
C ALA A 187 1.92 23.20 -29.38
N THR A 188 1.22 24.32 -29.59
CA THR A 188 1.63 25.66 -29.15
C THR A 188 1.64 25.85 -27.61
N ASP A 189 0.88 25.03 -26.86
CA ASP A 189 0.68 25.14 -25.40
C ASP A 189 1.57 24.19 -24.56
N TRP A 190 2.87 24.13 -24.89
CA TRP A 190 3.82 23.22 -24.26
C TRP A 190 3.97 23.29 -22.71
N PRO A 191 3.77 24.43 -21.99
CA PRO A 191 4.02 24.49 -20.54
C PRO A 191 2.99 23.68 -19.73
N LEU A 192 1.70 23.78 -20.09
CA LEU A 192 0.62 23.08 -19.39
C LEU A 192 0.79 21.56 -19.52
N SER A 193 1.16 21.11 -20.71
CA SER A 193 1.39 19.70 -21.01
C SER A 193 2.67 19.16 -20.36
N ALA A 194 3.71 19.99 -20.22
CA ALA A 194 4.89 19.62 -19.44
C ALA A 194 4.52 19.38 -17.96
N VAL A 195 3.72 20.26 -17.34
CA VAL A 195 3.24 20.08 -15.96
C VAL A 195 2.40 18.81 -15.83
N ALA A 196 1.45 18.57 -16.75
CA ALA A 196 0.64 17.37 -16.75
C ALA A 196 1.46 16.08 -16.92
N GLY A 197 2.49 16.11 -17.75
CA GLY A 197 3.46 15.03 -17.92
C GLY A 197 4.22 14.71 -16.64
N VAL A 198 4.77 15.74 -15.97
CA VAL A 198 5.49 15.59 -14.69
C VAL A 198 4.57 15.00 -13.61
N ILE A 199 3.36 15.53 -13.46
CA ILE A 199 2.35 15.02 -12.52
C ILE A 199 2.08 13.54 -12.82
N THR A 200 1.92 13.19 -14.09
CA THR A 200 1.67 11.81 -14.49
C THR A 200 2.84 10.90 -14.12
N ILE A 201 4.09 11.29 -14.41
CA ILE A 201 5.28 10.51 -14.02
C ILE A 201 5.33 10.30 -12.50
N ALA A 202 5.00 11.33 -11.71
CA ALA A 202 4.96 11.22 -10.25
C ALA A 202 3.92 10.20 -9.78
N PHE A 203 2.70 10.20 -10.35
CA PHE A 203 1.69 9.18 -10.07
C PHE A 203 2.14 7.77 -10.47
N HIS A 204 2.85 7.62 -11.59
CA HIS A 204 3.44 6.35 -12.00
C HIS A 204 4.44 5.82 -11.00
N ALA A 205 5.41 6.64 -10.61
CA ALA A 205 6.42 6.28 -9.63
C ALA A 205 5.74 5.85 -8.31
N LYS A 206 4.72 6.60 -7.87
CA LYS A 206 3.97 6.29 -6.65
C LYS A 206 3.21 4.97 -6.74
N ILE A 207 2.45 4.72 -7.82
CA ILE A 207 1.68 3.48 -7.98
C ILE A 207 2.63 2.28 -8.12
N ALA A 208 3.73 2.42 -8.89
CA ALA A 208 4.72 1.37 -9.05
C ALA A 208 5.43 1.02 -7.73
N ALA A 209 5.83 2.03 -6.95
CA ALA A 209 6.42 1.83 -5.63
C ALA A 209 5.42 1.13 -4.68
N SER A 210 4.16 1.56 -4.69
CA SER A 210 3.09 0.94 -3.88
C SER A 210 2.85 -0.52 -4.25
N ALA A 211 2.81 -0.84 -5.55
CA ALA A 211 2.65 -2.21 -6.04
C ALA A 211 3.86 -3.11 -5.71
N ARG A 212 5.09 -2.58 -5.79
CA ARG A 212 6.31 -3.29 -5.36
C ARG A 212 6.28 -3.61 -3.88
N ALA A 213 5.92 -2.64 -3.05
CA ALA A 213 5.77 -2.84 -1.61
C ALA A 213 4.68 -3.88 -1.28
N CYS A 214 3.55 -3.88 -1.99
CA CYS A 214 2.52 -4.91 -1.84
C CYS A 214 3.03 -6.31 -2.21
N ARG A 215 3.80 -6.45 -3.31
CA ARG A 215 4.46 -7.72 -3.68
C ARG A 215 5.49 -8.17 -2.65
N GLN A 216 6.28 -7.25 -2.09
CA GLN A 216 7.25 -7.57 -1.05
C GLN A 216 6.54 -8.08 0.21
N CYS A 217 5.48 -7.39 0.65
CA CYS A 217 4.69 -7.81 1.81
C CYS A 217 4.03 -9.18 1.60
N ALA A 218 3.52 -9.44 0.39
CA ALA A 218 2.86 -10.70 0.05
C ALA A 218 3.83 -11.88 -0.19
N ARG A 219 5.11 -11.61 -0.46
CA ARG A 219 6.16 -12.64 -0.65
C ARG A 219 6.85 -13.06 0.64
N LEU A 220 6.69 -12.30 1.73
CA LEU A 220 7.22 -12.72 3.02
C LEU A 220 6.54 -14.02 3.42
N PRO A 221 7.29 -15.11 3.65
CA PRO A 221 6.73 -16.41 3.88
C PRO A 221 5.78 -16.34 5.07
N ILE A 222 4.53 -16.73 4.82
CA ILE A 222 3.68 -17.26 5.87
C ILE A 222 4.33 -18.60 6.17
N THR A 223 5.27 -18.65 7.11
CA THR A 223 5.79 -19.92 7.61
C THR A 223 4.59 -20.62 8.24
N THR A 224 3.94 -21.48 7.46
CA THR A 224 2.95 -22.41 7.97
C THR A 224 3.68 -23.43 8.82
N PRO A 225 3.16 -23.78 10.01
CA PRO A 225 3.71 -24.84 10.84
C PRO A 225 3.72 -26.19 10.11
#